data_AF-A0A2K9NW77-F1
#
_entry.id   AF-A0A2K9NW77-F1
#
_cell.length_a   1.000
_cell.length_b   1.000
_cell.length_c   1.000
_cell.angle_alpha   90.00
_cell.angle_beta   90.00
_cell.angle_gamma   90.00
#
_symmetry.space_group_name_H-M   'P 1'
#
loop_
_entity.id
_entity.type
_entity.pdbx_description
1 polymer ?
#
loop_
_entity_poly.entity_id
_entity_poly.type
_entity_poly.pdbx_seq_one_letter_code
_entity_poly.pdbx_strand_id
1 'polypeptide(L)'
;MKSTKLLAFFMAFAMTLIPAAVSAQEGFVRFSIDKQIFSDMSTTQQNALITRTQELVQFIDRDVRKKIPADIFAKIQDLKIKISLTDMPGRDGLFVPQDTSEQVIQVQLVQVYSNGIKALLAHEIYHAIHFSINPDELPWVREGMAQVFEFITTGELNGMNLYAAINDPMTSLYGEYSPEEKFPAQYGHNQLYFYYLYSHCGKESFFWKLTEGKNQLKGSFLIDEILGELNLSATECRDFSESAISFEVAKVHNQMQFTNISQRNKYFLYPGDISPRFKKVQSAEEFKTLMDTMPVLSSYKLPLEELAKYKMPIGNFAIFYASNGFPYEVSESAPSKAKGVSAIIVKLGR
;
A
#
# COMPACT_ATOMS: atom_id res chain seq x y z
N MET A 1 23.88 54.01 -51.91
CA MET A 1 22.83 53.00 -51.61
C MET A 1 23.47 51.82 -50.91
N LYS A 2 23.19 51.66 -49.60
CA LYS A 2 23.67 50.54 -48.78
C LYS A 2 22.72 49.36 -49.01
N SER A 3 23.23 48.24 -49.50
CA SER A 3 22.49 46.98 -49.54
C SER A 3 23.24 45.95 -48.71
N THR A 4 22.67 45.67 -47.53
CA THR A 4 23.05 44.65 -46.56
C THR A 4 22.88 43.26 -47.18
N LYS A 5 23.98 42.50 -47.27
CA LYS A 5 23.92 41.06 -47.48
C LYS A 5 23.42 40.41 -46.19
N LEU A 6 22.15 40.01 -46.20
CA LEU A 6 21.55 39.18 -45.15
C LEU A 6 22.08 37.75 -45.33
N LEU A 7 22.76 37.25 -44.31
CA LEU A 7 23.23 35.88 -44.19
C LEU A 7 22.00 35.00 -43.95
N ALA A 8 21.48 34.33 -44.98
CA ALA A 8 20.42 33.34 -44.84
C ALA A 8 21.02 32.04 -44.29
N PHE A 9 20.86 31.83 -42.99
CA PHE A 9 21.11 30.55 -42.33
C PHE A 9 20.07 29.54 -42.81
N PHE A 10 20.44 28.66 -43.73
CA PHE A 10 19.63 27.50 -44.09
C PHE A 10 19.73 26.48 -42.95
N MET A 11 18.78 26.51 -42.01
CA MET A 11 18.46 25.33 -41.19
C MET A 11 17.77 24.31 -42.09
N ALA A 12 18.57 23.41 -42.67
CA ALA A 12 18.05 22.17 -43.25
C ALA A 12 17.69 21.21 -42.11
N PHE A 13 16.51 21.40 -41.50
CA PHE A 13 15.88 20.37 -40.69
C PHE A 13 15.09 19.46 -41.64
N ALA A 14 15.78 18.49 -42.23
CA ALA A 14 15.14 17.40 -42.94
C ALA A 14 14.40 16.53 -41.91
N MET A 15 13.13 16.88 -41.65
CA MET A 15 12.14 15.99 -41.06
C MET A 15 11.97 14.79 -41.98
N THR A 16 12.76 13.75 -41.72
CA THR A 16 12.51 12.42 -42.24
C THR A 16 11.50 11.74 -41.32
N LEU A 17 10.27 11.69 -41.82
CA LEU A 17 9.29 10.61 -41.67
C LEU A 17 9.44 9.72 -40.43
N ILE A 18 8.51 9.91 -39.50
CA ILE A 18 8.11 8.98 -38.44
C ILE A 18 7.55 7.71 -39.13
N PRO A 19 8.15 6.52 -38.92
CA PRO A 19 7.35 5.38 -38.48
C PRO A 19 8.13 4.43 -37.56
N ALA A 20 8.19 4.77 -36.28
CA ALA A 20 8.20 3.82 -35.18
C ALA A 20 7.63 4.56 -33.98
N ALA A 21 6.55 4.03 -33.42
CA ALA A 21 5.89 4.53 -32.21
C ALA A 21 6.95 4.91 -31.17
N VAL A 22 6.83 6.11 -30.60
CA VAL A 22 7.60 6.70 -29.48
C VAL A 22 8.48 5.67 -28.76
N SER A 23 9.65 5.37 -29.34
CA SER A 23 10.63 4.42 -28.81
C SER A 23 11.82 5.22 -28.33
N ALA A 24 11.64 5.91 -27.21
CA ALA A 24 12.75 6.47 -26.46
C ALA A 24 13.34 5.36 -25.57
N GLN A 25 14.58 4.97 -25.92
CA GLN A 25 15.56 4.17 -25.17
C GLN A 25 15.29 2.69 -24.85
N GLU A 26 16.29 1.87 -25.18
CA GLU A 26 16.59 0.60 -24.50
C GLU A 26 16.68 0.88 -22.99
N GLY A 27 15.62 0.59 -22.24
CA GLY A 27 15.50 1.01 -20.85
C GLY A 27 14.46 0.20 -20.08
N PHE A 28 14.42 0.44 -18.77
CA PHE A 28 13.56 -0.24 -17.80
C PHE A 28 12.07 -0.12 -18.16
N VAL A 29 11.64 1.00 -18.76
CA VAL A 29 10.25 1.24 -19.17
C VAL A 29 10.15 1.89 -20.55
N ARG A 30 9.16 1.47 -21.34
CA ARG A 30 8.77 2.13 -22.60
C ARG A 30 7.25 2.38 -22.66
N PHE A 31 6.86 3.52 -23.23
CA PHE A 31 5.45 3.81 -23.51
C PHE A 31 5.07 3.36 -24.92
N SER A 32 3.81 2.98 -25.10
CA SER A 32 3.23 2.64 -26.39
C SER A 32 1.76 3.03 -26.44
N ILE A 33 1.27 3.33 -27.63
CA ILE A 33 -0.13 3.65 -27.90
C ILE A 33 -0.51 3.00 -29.22
N ASP A 34 -1.77 2.61 -29.38
CA ASP A 34 -2.27 2.12 -30.65
C ASP A 34 -2.08 3.18 -31.76
N LYS A 35 -1.65 2.71 -32.94
CA LYS A 35 -1.29 3.61 -34.04
C LYS A 35 -2.50 4.36 -34.56
N GLN A 36 -3.67 3.72 -34.64
CA GLN A 36 -4.91 4.32 -35.13
C GLN A 36 -5.39 5.38 -34.14
N ILE A 37 -5.43 5.04 -32.85
CA ILE A 37 -5.79 5.99 -31.77
C ILE A 37 -4.89 7.22 -31.83
N PHE A 38 -3.58 7.06 -31.97
CA PHE A 38 -2.65 8.17 -32.07
C PHE A 38 -2.83 9.00 -33.36
N SER A 39 -3.06 8.35 -34.50
CA SER A 39 -3.28 9.07 -35.77
C SER A 39 -4.57 9.87 -35.82
N ASP A 40 -5.58 9.45 -35.04
CA ASP A 40 -6.88 10.12 -34.96
C ASP A 40 -6.84 11.37 -34.06
N MET A 41 -5.77 11.54 -33.26
CA MET A 41 -5.55 12.74 -32.47
C MET A 41 -5.13 13.92 -33.35
N SER A 42 -5.56 15.13 -32.97
CA SER A 42 -4.97 16.36 -33.51
C SER A 42 -3.48 16.47 -33.20
N THR A 43 -2.74 17.21 -34.02
CA THR A 43 -1.30 17.47 -33.79
C THR A 43 -1.00 18.04 -32.40
N THR A 44 -1.88 18.92 -31.89
CA THR A 44 -1.75 19.48 -30.53
C THR A 44 -1.87 18.39 -29.46
N GLN A 45 -2.84 17.48 -29.60
CA GLN A 45 -3.01 16.36 -28.67
C GLN A 45 -1.84 15.38 -28.74
N GLN A 46 -1.34 15.06 -29.93
CA GLN A 46 -0.16 14.22 -30.12
C GLN A 46 1.06 14.80 -29.40
N ASN A 47 1.33 16.10 -29.58
CA ASN A 47 2.45 16.78 -28.95
C ASN A 47 2.31 16.86 -27.41
N ALA A 48 1.09 17.08 -26.92
CA ALA A 48 0.82 17.07 -25.48
C ALA A 48 1.07 15.68 -24.87
N LEU A 49 0.64 14.62 -25.57
CA LEU A 49 0.86 13.25 -25.15
C LEU A 49 2.35 12.87 -25.14
N ILE A 50 3.09 13.24 -26.19
CA ILE A 50 4.54 13.01 -26.27
C ILE A 50 5.25 13.72 -25.11
N THR A 51 4.95 15.00 -24.88
CA THR A 51 5.54 15.76 -23.76
C THR A 51 5.22 15.09 -22.43
N ARG A 52 3.95 14.72 -22.22
CA ARG A 52 3.51 14.11 -20.96
C ARG A 52 4.16 12.74 -20.72
N THR A 53 4.27 11.91 -21.74
CA THR A 53 4.94 10.59 -21.61
C THR A 53 6.43 10.76 -21.29
N GLN A 54 7.11 11.76 -21.85
CA GLN A 54 8.50 12.08 -21.49
C GLN A 54 8.64 12.49 -20.00
N GLU A 55 7.72 13.31 -19.49
CA GLU A 55 7.69 13.65 -18.05
C GLU A 55 7.50 12.42 -17.16
N LEU A 56 6.64 11.47 -17.59
CA LEU A 56 6.39 10.25 -16.84
C LEU A 56 7.60 9.30 -16.87
N VAL A 57 8.32 9.20 -17.99
CA VAL A 57 9.60 8.48 -18.05
C VAL A 57 10.61 9.07 -17.07
N GLN A 58 10.74 10.41 -17.03
CA GLN A 58 11.63 11.07 -16.07
C GLN A 58 11.24 10.81 -14.62
N PHE A 59 9.93 10.81 -14.31
CA PHE A 59 9.41 10.42 -13.01
C PHE A 59 9.80 8.97 -12.66
N ILE A 60 9.60 8.03 -13.58
CA ILE A 60 9.95 6.62 -13.34
C ILE A 60 11.45 6.48 -13.05
N ASP A 61 12.31 7.08 -13.87
CA ASP A 61 13.76 6.98 -13.69
C ASP A 61 14.25 7.66 -12.40
N ARG A 62 13.68 8.81 -12.04
CA ARG A 62 14.13 9.59 -10.90
C ARG A 62 13.52 9.11 -9.58
N ASP A 63 12.24 8.80 -9.58
CA ASP A 63 11.44 8.67 -8.36
C ASP A 63 11.05 7.21 -8.07
N VAL A 64 10.86 6.37 -9.11
CA VAL A 64 10.60 4.93 -8.93
C VAL A 64 11.91 4.15 -8.86
N ARG A 65 12.74 4.22 -9.90
CA ARG A 65 13.96 3.41 -10.02
C ARG A 65 14.96 3.67 -8.89
N LYS A 66 15.09 4.93 -8.44
CA LYS A 66 15.99 5.27 -7.32
C LYS A 66 15.55 4.72 -5.96
N LYS A 67 14.30 4.27 -5.82
CA LYS A 67 13.79 3.66 -4.59
C LYS A 67 14.11 2.17 -4.51
N ILE A 68 14.49 1.56 -5.63
CA ILE A 68 14.83 0.15 -5.72
C ILE A 68 16.28 -0.04 -5.22
N PRO A 69 16.52 -0.83 -4.17
CA PRO A 69 17.85 -1.16 -3.70
C PRO A 69 18.68 -1.85 -4.79
N ALA A 70 20.01 -1.70 -4.73
CA ALA A 70 20.90 -2.19 -5.78
C ALA A 70 20.86 -3.72 -5.96
N ASP A 71 20.71 -4.46 -4.86
CA ASP A 71 20.55 -5.92 -4.82
C ASP A 71 19.21 -6.37 -5.41
N ILE A 72 18.13 -5.65 -5.14
CA ILE A 72 16.83 -5.86 -5.81
C ILE A 72 16.95 -5.56 -7.30
N PHE A 73 17.57 -4.44 -7.67
CA PHE A 73 17.73 -4.02 -9.06
C PHE A 73 18.55 -5.05 -9.86
N ALA A 74 19.58 -5.66 -9.26
CA ALA A 74 20.35 -6.72 -9.90
C ALA A 74 19.50 -7.95 -10.26
N LYS A 75 18.48 -8.28 -9.45
CA LYS A 75 17.55 -9.39 -9.71
C LYS A 75 16.57 -9.10 -10.86
N ILE A 76 16.31 -7.82 -11.14
CA ILE A 76 15.36 -7.39 -12.18
C ILE A 76 16.05 -6.67 -13.35
N GLN A 77 17.36 -6.86 -13.53
CA GLN A 77 18.12 -6.16 -14.58
C GLN A 77 17.61 -6.43 -16.00
N ASP A 78 17.00 -7.61 -16.22
CA ASP A 78 16.44 -8.04 -17.50
C ASP A 78 14.95 -7.69 -17.65
N LEU A 79 14.32 -7.16 -16.58
CA LEU A 79 12.92 -6.76 -16.60
C LEU A 79 12.73 -5.54 -17.51
N LYS A 80 11.86 -5.71 -18.50
CA LYS A 80 11.39 -4.64 -19.38
C LYS A 80 9.91 -4.41 -19.09
N ILE A 81 9.50 -3.15 -19.00
CA ILE A 81 8.09 -2.82 -18.77
C ILE A 81 7.57 -2.01 -19.96
N LYS A 82 6.51 -2.50 -20.59
CA LYS A 82 5.77 -1.79 -21.63
C LYS A 82 4.50 -1.20 -21.04
N ILE A 83 4.44 0.13 -20.95
CA ILE A 83 3.22 0.87 -20.62
C ILE A 83 2.41 1.08 -21.91
N SER A 84 1.26 0.42 -21.99
CA SER A 84 0.33 0.49 -23.13
C SER A 84 -0.83 1.43 -22.82
N LEU A 85 -0.90 2.55 -23.52
CA LEU A 85 -1.99 3.52 -23.44
C LEU A 85 -3.16 3.02 -24.29
N THR A 86 -4.32 2.87 -23.67
CA THR A 86 -5.49 2.20 -24.24
C THR A 86 -6.79 2.90 -23.86
N ASP A 87 -7.88 2.64 -24.58
CA ASP A 87 -9.22 3.15 -24.24
C ASP A 87 -10.03 2.15 -23.40
N MET A 88 -9.37 1.43 -22.49
CA MET A 88 -10.04 0.42 -21.67
C MET A 88 -11.16 1.03 -20.82
N PRO A 89 -12.40 0.51 -20.90
CA PRO A 89 -13.48 0.96 -20.04
C PRO A 89 -13.36 0.35 -18.63
N GLY A 90 -13.58 1.17 -17.60
CA GLY A 90 -13.84 0.71 -16.23
C GLY A 90 -12.62 0.40 -15.34
N ARG A 91 -11.40 0.58 -15.84
CA ARG A 91 -10.14 0.47 -15.07
C ARG A 91 -9.16 1.58 -15.46
N ASP A 92 -8.48 2.15 -14.48
CA ASP A 92 -7.52 3.24 -14.67
C ASP A 92 -6.15 2.70 -15.12
N GLY A 93 -5.72 1.60 -14.53
CA GLY A 93 -4.49 0.87 -14.85
C GLY A 93 -4.62 -0.62 -14.51
N LEU A 94 -3.77 -1.44 -15.11
CA LEU A 94 -3.66 -2.86 -14.84
C LEU A 94 -2.30 -3.41 -15.26
N PHE A 95 -1.57 -3.99 -14.33
CA PHE A 95 -0.46 -4.90 -14.62
C PHE A 95 -0.98 -6.24 -15.18
N VAL A 96 -0.43 -6.66 -16.32
CA VAL A 96 -0.74 -7.93 -16.98
C VAL A 96 0.54 -8.75 -17.06
N PRO A 97 0.71 -9.78 -16.22
CA PRO A 97 1.91 -10.60 -16.23
C PRO A 97 2.05 -11.30 -17.59
N GLN A 98 3.28 -11.37 -18.07
CA GLN A 98 3.65 -12.07 -19.30
C GLN A 98 4.65 -13.18 -18.98
N ASP A 99 4.60 -14.27 -19.75
CA ASP A 99 5.60 -15.35 -19.71
C ASP A 99 6.94 -14.96 -20.37
N THR A 100 7.19 -13.66 -20.52
CA THR A 100 8.38 -13.10 -21.17
C THR A 100 9.08 -12.12 -20.23
N SER A 101 10.31 -11.72 -20.57
CA SER A 101 11.01 -10.67 -19.81
C SER A 101 10.40 -9.28 -19.98
N GLU A 102 9.50 -9.09 -20.96
CA GLU A 102 8.75 -7.85 -21.13
C GLU A 102 7.36 -8.00 -20.50
N GLN A 103 7.15 -7.27 -19.41
CA GLN A 103 5.88 -7.17 -18.70
C GLN A 103 5.04 -6.02 -19.25
N VAL A 104 3.72 -6.11 -19.16
CA VAL A 104 2.80 -5.11 -19.70
C VAL A 104 2.02 -4.44 -18.59
N ILE A 105 1.98 -3.11 -18.62
CA ILE A 105 1.06 -2.30 -17.83
C ILE A 105 0.11 -1.63 -18.81
N GLN A 106 -1.18 -1.87 -18.69
CA GLN A 106 -2.19 -1.17 -19.45
C GLN A 106 -2.66 0.05 -18.66
N VAL A 107 -2.69 1.22 -19.28
CA VAL A 107 -3.15 2.47 -18.65
C VAL A 107 -4.23 3.07 -19.54
N GLN A 108 -5.33 3.50 -18.94
CA GLN A 108 -6.36 4.20 -19.67
C GLN A 108 -5.80 5.55 -20.16
N LEU A 109 -5.97 5.87 -21.44
CA LEU A 109 -5.33 7.03 -22.06
C LEU A 109 -5.63 8.35 -21.34
N VAL A 110 -6.87 8.53 -20.87
CA VAL A 110 -7.27 9.74 -20.12
C VAL A 110 -6.50 9.89 -18.80
N GLN A 111 -6.07 8.79 -18.19
CA GLN A 111 -5.34 8.81 -16.92
C GLN A 111 -3.94 9.40 -17.06
N VAL A 112 -3.36 9.44 -18.25
CA VAL A 112 -2.04 10.07 -18.49
C VAL A 112 -1.99 11.53 -18.02
N TYR A 113 -3.14 12.21 -18.01
CA TYR A 113 -3.29 13.60 -17.59
C TYR A 113 -3.86 13.76 -16.18
N SER A 114 -4.19 12.68 -15.47
CA SER A 114 -4.74 12.77 -14.13
C SER A 114 -3.64 13.12 -13.10
N ASN A 115 -4.05 13.70 -11.98
CA ASN A 115 -3.13 13.97 -10.87
C ASN A 115 -2.61 12.67 -10.22
N GLY A 116 -3.37 11.58 -10.30
CA GLY A 116 -3.04 10.29 -9.70
C GLY A 116 -2.11 9.40 -10.53
N ILE A 117 -1.78 9.78 -11.77
CA ILE A 117 -1.01 8.91 -12.69
C ILE A 117 0.34 8.46 -12.15
N LYS A 118 1.03 9.31 -11.38
CA LYS A 118 2.33 8.95 -10.80
C LYS A 118 2.21 7.86 -9.76
N ALA A 119 1.21 7.95 -8.88
CA ALA A 119 0.90 6.92 -7.91
C ALA A 119 0.48 5.63 -8.62
N LEU A 120 -0.44 5.72 -9.59
CA LEU A 120 -0.88 4.57 -10.39
C LEU A 120 0.31 3.87 -11.08
N LEU A 121 1.21 4.62 -11.71
CA LEU A 121 2.39 4.02 -12.33
C LEU A 121 3.34 3.38 -11.31
N ALA A 122 3.56 4.01 -10.15
CA ALA A 122 4.37 3.41 -9.10
C ALA A 122 3.76 2.07 -8.63
N HIS A 123 2.44 2.04 -8.41
CA HIS A 123 1.68 0.85 -8.04
C HIS A 123 1.88 -0.29 -9.05
N GLU A 124 1.59 -0.04 -10.33
CA GLU A 124 1.64 -1.08 -11.36
C GLU A 124 3.09 -1.51 -11.70
N ILE A 125 4.06 -0.60 -11.59
CA ILE A 125 5.48 -0.95 -11.73
C ILE A 125 5.94 -1.82 -10.56
N TYR A 126 5.46 -1.56 -9.34
CA TYR A 126 5.74 -2.44 -8.22
C TYR A 126 5.22 -3.85 -8.47
N HIS A 127 4.01 -4.01 -9.01
CA HIS A 127 3.49 -5.34 -9.37
C HIS A 127 4.42 -6.05 -10.35
N ALA A 128 4.94 -5.36 -11.36
CA ALA A 128 5.91 -5.95 -12.31
C ALA A 128 7.22 -6.37 -11.64
N ILE A 129 7.77 -5.53 -10.75
CA ILE A 129 8.98 -5.83 -9.97
C ILE A 129 8.74 -7.04 -9.06
N HIS A 130 7.67 -6.99 -8.27
CA HIS A 130 7.35 -8.03 -7.31
C HIS A 130 7.06 -9.36 -8.01
N PHE A 131 6.30 -9.35 -9.11
CA PHE A 131 6.06 -10.56 -9.91
C PHE A 131 7.35 -11.18 -10.45
N SER A 132 8.33 -10.36 -10.82
CA SER A 132 9.62 -10.85 -11.34
C SER A 132 10.50 -11.53 -10.27
N ILE A 133 10.25 -11.27 -8.98
CA ILE A 133 11.07 -11.76 -7.87
C ILE A 133 10.32 -12.82 -7.05
N ASN A 134 9.06 -12.57 -6.74
CA ASN A 134 8.18 -13.38 -5.91
C ASN A 134 6.76 -13.47 -6.53
N PRO A 135 6.59 -14.19 -7.65
CA PRO A 135 5.32 -14.23 -8.41
C PRO A 135 4.16 -14.87 -7.64
N ASP A 136 4.47 -15.75 -6.70
CA ASP A 136 3.50 -16.64 -6.07
C ASP A 136 2.89 -16.07 -4.78
N GLU A 137 3.22 -14.83 -4.42
CA GLU A 137 2.69 -14.16 -3.23
C GLU A 137 1.17 -13.95 -3.28
N LEU A 138 0.54 -13.94 -2.10
CA LEU A 138 -0.90 -13.79 -1.95
C LEU A 138 -1.38 -12.40 -2.39
N PRO A 139 -2.57 -12.31 -3.02
CA PRO A 139 -3.10 -11.04 -3.55
C PRO A 139 -3.10 -9.88 -2.55
N TRP A 140 -3.56 -10.10 -1.32
CA TRP A 140 -3.65 -9.04 -0.31
C TRP A 140 -2.28 -8.43 0.07
N VAL A 141 -1.22 -9.25 0.07
CA VAL A 141 0.16 -8.77 0.29
C VAL A 141 0.62 -7.97 -0.92
N ARG A 142 0.42 -8.49 -2.15
CA ARG A 142 0.82 -7.82 -3.39
C ARG A 142 0.20 -6.44 -3.51
N GLU A 143 -1.11 -6.34 -3.32
CA GLU A 143 -1.84 -5.07 -3.39
C GLU A 143 -1.45 -4.11 -2.27
N GLY A 144 -1.40 -4.60 -1.02
CA GLY A 144 -1.03 -3.77 0.12
C GLY A 144 0.39 -3.21 0.00
N MET A 145 1.33 -4.01 -0.49
CA MET A 145 2.70 -3.58 -0.76
C MET A 145 2.79 -2.61 -1.95
N ALA A 146 2.03 -2.83 -3.03
CA ALA A 146 1.95 -1.87 -4.14
C ALA A 146 1.47 -0.49 -3.65
N GLN A 147 0.49 -0.47 -2.77
CA GLN A 147 -0.03 0.74 -2.15
C GLN A 147 0.94 1.41 -1.17
N VAL A 148 1.83 0.65 -0.53
CA VAL A 148 2.96 1.22 0.24
C VAL A 148 4.03 1.77 -0.69
N PHE A 149 4.28 1.13 -1.83
CA PHE A 149 5.24 1.62 -2.82
C PHE A 149 4.80 2.94 -3.46
N GLU A 150 3.50 3.13 -3.66
CA GLU A 150 2.91 4.45 -3.98
C GLU A 150 3.43 5.49 -2.98
N PHE A 151 3.24 5.26 -1.68
CA PHE A 151 3.68 6.16 -0.62
C PHE A 151 5.20 6.37 -0.61
N ILE A 152 6.01 5.32 -0.75
CA ILE A 152 7.48 5.43 -0.80
C ILE A 152 7.94 6.34 -1.95
N THR A 153 7.21 6.31 -3.07
CA THR A 153 7.53 7.04 -4.30
C THR A 153 6.99 8.47 -4.28
N THR A 154 5.73 8.67 -3.88
CA THR A 154 5.02 9.95 -3.99
C THR A 154 4.93 10.72 -2.68
N GLY A 155 5.11 10.04 -1.55
CA GLY A 155 4.86 10.59 -0.20
C GLY A 155 3.39 10.59 0.20
N GLU A 156 2.50 10.02 -0.61
CA GLU A 156 1.05 10.08 -0.41
C GLU A 156 0.42 8.67 -0.41
N LEU A 157 -0.54 8.46 0.49
CA LEU A 157 -1.40 7.27 0.48
C LEU A 157 -2.55 7.45 -0.53
N ASN A 158 -3.15 6.34 -0.95
CA ASN A 158 -4.28 6.35 -1.86
C ASN A 158 -5.54 6.86 -1.13
N GLY A 159 -5.90 8.12 -1.39
CA GLY A 159 -6.98 8.79 -0.68
C GLY A 159 -8.36 8.12 -0.82
N MET A 160 -8.65 7.48 -1.95
CA MET A 160 -9.94 6.81 -2.16
C MET A 160 -10.07 5.55 -1.30
N ASN A 161 -9.04 4.70 -1.31
CA ASN A 161 -9.02 3.47 -0.51
C ASN A 161 -8.97 3.81 0.99
N LEU A 162 -8.18 4.81 1.37
CA LEU A 162 -8.15 5.32 2.74
C LEU A 162 -9.53 5.80 3.21
N TYR A 163 -10.21 6.60 2.39
CA TYR A 163 -11.55 7.10 2.72
C TYR A 163 -12.55 5.95 2.88
N ALA A 164 -12.48 4.93 2.03
CA ALA A 164 -13.33 3.74 2.15
C ALA A 164 -13.07 2.96 3.45
N ALA A 165 -11.80 2.74 3.83
CA ALA A 165 -11.45 2.08 5.08
C ALA A 165 -11.89 2.87 6.33
N ILE A 166 -11.88 4.21 6.27
CA ILE A 166 -12.40 5.07 7.35
C ILE A 166 -13.92 4.93 7.49
N ASN A 167 -14.65 4.83 6.36
CA ASN A 167 -16.11 4.69 6.36
C ASN A 167 -16.60 3.28 6.69
N ASP A 168 -15.78 2.26 6.44
CA ASP A 168 -16.04 0.87 6.84
C ASP A 168 -14.95 0.39 7.83
N PRO A 169 -15.00 0.90 9.07
CA PRO A 169 -13.98 0.69 10.08
C PRO A 169 -13.79 -0.76 10.53
N MET A 170 -14.84 -1.56 10.40
CA MET A 170 -14.93 -2.93 10.92
C MET A 170 -14.57 -4.00 9.87
N THR A 171 -14.23 -3.56 8.65
CA THR A 171 -13.68 -4.45 7.64
C THR A 171 -12.41 -5.13 8.19
N SER A 172 -12.41 -6.45 8.09
CA SER A 172 -11.39 -7.34 8.66
C SER A 172 -10.22 -7.52 7.70
N LEU A 173 -9.03 -7.85 8.21
CA LEU A 173 -7.92 -8.24 7.35
C LEU A 173 -8.15 -9.67 6.85
N TYR A 174 -8.44 -9.82 5.56
CA TYR A 174 -8.65 -11.11 4.92
C TYR A 174 -7.74 -11.27 3.68
N GLY A 175 -7.32 -12.51 3.42
CA GLY A 175 -6.22 -12.79 2.48
C GLY A 175 -6.63 -13.10 1.05
N GLU A 176 -7.91 -13.37 0.85
CA GLU A 176 -8.47 -13.78 -0.43
C GLU A 176 -9.61 -12.83 -0.79
N TYR A 177 -9.36 -11.92 -1.73
CA TYR A 177 -10.43 -11.28 -2.53
C TYR A 177 -10.16 -11.55 -4.00
N SER A 178 -11.25 -11.64 -4.76
CA SER A 178 -11.18 -11.61 -6.21
C SER A 178 -10.72 -10.22 -6.67
N PRO A 179 -9.70 -10.11 -7.54
CA PRO A 179 -9.34 -8.84 -8.21
C PRO A 179 -10.46 -8.28 -9.11
N GLU A 180 -11.54 -9.03 -9.30
CA GLU A 180 -12.72 -8.65 -10.07
C GLU A 180 -13.76 -7.95 -9.18
N GLU A 181 -13.76 -8.22 -7.88
CA GLU A 181 -14.67 -7.64 -6.92
C GLU A 181 -14.02 -6.40 -6.27
N LYS A 182 -14.58 -5.23 -6.55
CA LYS A 182 -14.11 -3.99 -5.94
C LYS A 182 -14.54 -3.94 -4.48
N PHE A 183 -13.60 -4.17 -3.57
CA PHE A 183 -13.75 -3.91 -2.14
C PHE A 183 -12.84 -2.75 -1.68
N PRO A 184 -13.17 -1.48 -1.97
CA PRO A 184 -12.31 -0.35 -1.65
C PRO A 184 -11.90 -0.28 -0.18
N ALA A 185 -12.79 -0.66 0.74
CA ALA A 185 -12.48 -0.74 2.16
C ALA A 185 -11.39 -1.76 2.44
N GLN A 186 -11.43 -2.94 1.82
CA GLN A 186 -10.38 -3.95 1.98
C GLN A 186 -9.02 -3.46 1.49
N TYR A 187 -8.98 -2.89 0.29
CA TYR A 187 -7.76 -2.29 -0.24
C TYR A 187 -7.24 -1.17 0.69
N GLY A 188 -8.15 -0.40 1.28
CA GLY A 188 -7.78 0.59 2.30
C GLY A 188 -7.16 -0.05 3.53
N HIS A 189 -7.80 -1.06 4.14
CA HIS A 189 -7.25 -1.71 5.34
C HIS A 189 -5.94 -2.45 5.07
N ASN A 190 -5.79 -3.08 3.90
CA ASN A 190 -4.53 -3.69 3.49
C ASN A 190 -3.42 -2.63 3.36
N GLN A 191 -3.67 -1.52 2.63
CA GLN A 191 -2.71 -0.41 2.55
C GLN A 191 -2.29 0.07 3.93
N LEU A 192 -3.27 0.25 4.82
CA LEU A 192 -3.04 0.77 6.15
C LEU A 192 -2.24 -0.19 7.02
N TYR A 193 -2.50 -1.49 6.90
CA TYR A 193 -1.76 -2.52 7.61
C TYR A 193 -0.30 -2.61 7.14
N PHE A 194 -0.05 -2.67 5.83
CA PHE A 194 1.33 -2.70 5.32
C PHE A 194 2.05 -1.37 5.56
N TYR A 195 1.35 -0.24 5.52
CA TYR A 195 1.91 1.04 5.91
C TYR A 195 2.26 1.08 7.41
N TYR A 196 1.49 0.41 8.27
CA TYR A 196 1.80 0.23 9.68
C TYR A 196 3.07 -0.58 9.87
N LEU A 197 3.18 -1.74 9.24
CA LEU A 197 4.40 -2.55 9.27
C LEU A 197 5.61 -1.79 8.72
N TYR A 198 5.46 -1.07 7.61
CA TYR A 198 6.52 -0.22 7.08
C TYR A 198 6.95 0.83 8.10
N SER A 199 6.01 1.55 8.71
CA SER A 199 6.32 2.68 9.60
C SER A 199 6.94 2.24 10.93
N HIS A 200 6.54 1.09 11.45
CA HIS A 200 6.92 0.62 12.78
C HIS A 200 7.96 -0.51 12.78
N CYS A 201 7.94 -1.36 11.75
CA CYS A 201 8.64 -2.64 11.76
C CYS A 201 9.76 -2.71 10.71
N GLY A 202 10.54 -1.64 10.55
CA GLY A 202 11.81 -1.69 9.81
C GLY A 202 11.83 -0.96 8.45
N LYS A 203 10.75 -0.26 8.07
CA LYS A 203 10.69 0.60 6.88
C LYS A 203 11.11 -0.13 5.60
N GLU A 204 12.06 0.43 4.87
CA GLU A 204 12.57 -0.12 3.61
C GLU A 204 13.15 -1.52 3.79
N SER A 205 13.75 -1.84 4.95
CA SER A 205 14.29 -3.17 5.19
C SER A 205 13.22 -4.25 5.24
N PHE A 206 12.10 -3.98 5.94
CA PHE A 206 10.95 -4.87 5.94
C PHE A 206 10.33 -4.98 4.55
N PHE A 207 10.11 -3.83 3.89
CA PHE A 207 9.44 -3.76 2.61
C PHE A 207 10.16 -4.57 1.52
N TRP A 208 11.48 -4.39 1.39
CA TRP A 208 12.24 -5.08 0.35
C TRP A 208 12.44 -6.56 0.66
N LYS A 209 12.65 -6.94 1.94
CA LYS A 209 12.66 -8.35 2.35
C LYS A 209 11.35 -9.06 2.02
N LEU A 210 10.22 -8.39 2.22
CA LEU A 210 8.90 -8.94 1.90
C LEU A 210 8.69 -9.07 0.39
N THR A 211 9.19 -8.10 -0.38
CA THR A 211 9.18 -8.14 -1.85
C THR A 211 10.04 -9.29 -2.40
N GLU A 212 11.18 -9.59 -1.76
CA GLU A 212 12.05 -10.69 -2.19
C GLU A 212 11.47 -12.08 -1.96
N GLY A 213 10.60 -12.21 -0.96
CA GLY A 213 10.16 -13.52 -0.48
C GLY A 213 11.29 -14.31 0.19
N LYS A 214 10.92 -15.40 0.87
CA LYS A 214 11.88 -16.30 1.50
C LYS A 214 11.30 -17.70 1.64
N ASN A 215 12.12 -18.72 1.38
CA ASN A 215 11.79 -20.13 1.66
C ASN A 215 10.43 -20.60 1.11
N GLN A 216 9.95 -20.01 0.00
CA GLN A 216 8.61 -20.27 -0.55
C GLN A 216 7.45 -19.96 0.42
N LEU A 217 7.72 -19.26 1.53
CA LEU A 217 6.70 -18.76 2.45
C LEU A 217 5.95 -17.60 1.78
N LYS A 218 4.69 -17.43 2.19
CA LYS A 218 3.77 -16.42 1.66
C LYS A 218 2.89 -15.86 2.78
N GLY A 219 2.26 -14.73 2.54
CA GLY A 219 1.26 -14.16 3.44
C GLY A 219 1.81 -13.95 4.84
N SER A 220 1.03 -14.35 5.84
CA SER A 220 1.39 -14.25 7.25
C SER A 220 2.67 -14.99 7.60
N PHE A 221 2.93 -16.16 7.02
CA PHE A 221 4.13 -16.95 7.33
C PHE A 221 5.40 -16.26 6.84
N LEU A 222 5.34 -15.59 5.69
CA LEU A 222 6.47 -14.79 5.21
C LEU A 222 6.68 -13.56 6.10
N ILE A 223 5.60 -12.91 6.53
CA ILE A 223 5.67 -11.78 7.45
C ILE A 223 6.29 -12.20 8.79
N ASP A 224 5.88 -13.33 9.38
CA ASP A 224 6.46 -13.89 10.60
C ASP A 224 7.97 -14.08 10.49
N GLU A 225 8.41 -14.71 9.39
CA GLU A 225 9.83 -14.99 9.14
C GLU A 225 10.64 -13.68 9.05
N ILE A 226 10.14 -12.69 8.32
CA ILE A 226 10.84 -11.41 8.15
C ILE A 226 10.88 -10.60 9.44
N LEU A 227 9.77 -10.54 10.18
CA LEU A 227 9.72 -9.86 11.47
C LEU A 227 10.68 -10.51 12.49
N GLY A 228 10.74 -11.84 12.51
CA GLY A 228 11.70 -12.60 13.31
C GLY A 228 13.16 -12.30 12.94
N GLU A 229 13.48 -12.19 11.64
CA GLU A 229 14.82 -11.82 11.17
C GLU A 229 15.24 -10.41 11.59
N LEU A 230 14.31 -9.44 11.50
CA LEU A 230 14.60 -8.06 11.86
C LEU A 230 14.87 -7.90 13.36
N ASN A 231 14.38 -8.83 14.18
CA ASN A 231 14.65 -8.94 15.62
C ASN A 231 14.48 -7.60 16.36
N LEU A 232 13.39 -6.89 16.03
CA LEU A 232 13.06 -5.61 16.63
C LEU A 232 12.54 -5.83 18.06
N SER A 233 12.87 -4.91 18.98
CA SER A 233 12.43 -5.00 20.37
C SER A 233 10.93 -4.69 20.57
N ALA A 234 10.32 -4.03 19.60
CA ALA A 234 8.91 -3.66 19.60
C ALA A 234 8.02 -4.91 19.52
N THR A 235 7.02 -5.01 20.39
CA THR A 235 6.17 -6.22 20.49
C THR A 235 5.31 -6.39 19.24
N GLU A 236 4.82 -5.28 18.70
CA GLU A 236 4.07 -5.20 17.44
C GLU A 236 4.87 -5.63 16.20
N CYS A 237 6.19 -5.85 16.33
CA CYS A 237 7.06 -6.28 15.24
C CYS A 237 7.66 -7.66 15.48
N ARG A 238 7.11 -8.45 16.41
CA ARG A 238 7.60 -9.79 16.74
C ARG A 238 7.18 -10.82 15.69
N ASP A 239 5.91 -10.81 15.32
CA ASP A 239 5.26 -11.74 14.42
C ASP A 239 3.99 -11.10 13.87
N PHE A 240 3.40 -11.73 12.85
CA PHE A 240 2.18 -11.31 12.18
C PHE A 240 1.00 -11.18 13.14
N SER A 241 0.90 -12.06 14.14
CA SER A 241 -0.22 -12.02 15.07
C SER A 241 -0.16 -10.79 15.96
N GLU A 242 1.02 -10.46 16.49
CA GLU A 242 1.18 -9.28 17.34
C GLU A 242 1.09 -7.99 16.52
N SER A 243 1.58 -7.98 15.27
CA SER A 243 1.46 -6.82 14.39
C SER A 243 0.02 -6.57 13.95
N ALA A 244 -0.72 -7.61 13.55
CA ALA A 244 -2.12 -7.50 13.15
C ALA A 244 -2.98 -6.98 14.30
N ILE A 245 -2.78 -7.49 15.51
CA ILE A 245 -3.56 -7.06 16.66
C ILE A 245 -3.18 -5.65 17.11
N SER A 246 -1.91 -5.28 17.04
CA SER A 246 -1.47 -3.92 17.34
C SER A 246 -2.01 -2.92 16.31
N PHE A 247 -2.08 -3.31 15.04
CA PHE A 247 -2.75 -2.56 14.00
C PHE A 247 -4.24 -2.38 14.27
N GLU A 248 -4.97 -3.45 14.61
CA GLU A 248 -6.40 -3.40 14.91
C GLU A 248 -6.70 -2.50 16.12
N VAL A 249 -5.87 -2.59 17.16
CA VAL A 249 -5.89 -1.66 18.31
C VAL A 249 -5.69 -0.22 17.85
N ALA A 250 -4.69 0.05 17.02
CA ALA A 250 -4.39 1.39 16.53
C ALA A 250 -5.53 1.93 15.66
N LYS A 251 -6.11 1.08 14.82
CA LYS A 251 -7.27 1.37 13.96
C LYS A 251 -8.47 1.81 14.80
N VAL A 252 -8.84 1.01 15.81
CA VAL A 252 -9.92 1.32 16.76
C VAL A 252 -9.64 2.63 17.51
N HIS A 253 -8.41 2.82 18.01
CA HIS A 253 -8.03 4.05 18.73
C HIS A 253 -8.21 5.28 17.86
N ASN A 254 -7.67 5.24 16.65
CA ASN A 254 -7.78 6.33 15.72
C ASN A 254 -9.27 6.59 15.41
N GLN A 255 -10.09 5.54 15.22
CA GLN A 255 -11.54 5.62 14.95
C GLN A 255 -12.30 6.47 15.99
N MET A 256 -11.91 6.35 17.25
CA MET A 256 -12.53 7.11 18.34
C MET A 256 -12.06 8.57 18.41
N GLN A 257 -10.98 8.93 17.72
CA GLN A 257 -10.48 10.32 17.62
C GLN A 257 -11.06 11.10 16.42
N PHE A 258 -11.76 10.46 15.46
CA PHE A 258 -12.32 11.12 14.26
C PHE A 258 -13.54 12.03 14.51
N THR A 259 -13.96 12.26 15.75
CA THR A 259 -15.06 13.19 16.05
C THR A 259 -14.72 14.64 15.66
N ASN A 260 -13.45 14.97 15.41
CA ASN A 260 -13.01 16.26 14.86
C ASN A 260 -12.69 16.17 13.36
N ILE A 261 -13.52 16.80 12.52
CA ILE A 261 -13.42 16.85 11.04
C ILE A 261 -12.05 17.34 10.55
N SER A 262 -11.40 18.26 11.27
CA SER A 262 -10.09 18.82 10.89
C SER A 262 -8.91 17.86 11.06
N GLN A 263 -9.07 16.80 11.86
CA GLN A 263 -8.01 15.83 12.16
C GLN A 263 -8.13 14.54 11.34
N ARG A 264 -9.31 14.27 10.74
CA ARG A 264 -9.57 13.06 9.95
C ARG A 264 -8.60 12.88 8.77
N ASN A 265 -8.19 13.99 8.16
CA ASN A 265 -7.33 13.99 6.96
C ASN A 265 -5.83 13.93 7.27
N LYS A 266 -5.43 14.01 8.56
CA LYS A 266 -4.02 14.24 8.92
C LYS A 266 -3.33 13.07 9.61
N TYR A 267 -4.05 12.12 10.20
CA TYR A 267 -3.44 11.08 11.03
C TYR A 267 -4.13 9.73 10.87
N PHE A 268 -3.64 8.95 9.91
CA PHE A 268 -3.66 7.51 10.06
C PHE A 268 -2.24 7.10 10.47
N LEU A 269 -2.13 6.42 11.62
CA LEU A 269 -0.90 6.07 12.36
C LEU A 269 -0.29 7.22 13.20
N TYR A 270 -0.79 7.41 14.42
CA TYR A 270 -0.03 8.13 15.45
C TYR A 270 1.26 7.37 15.80
N PRO A 271 2.38 8.06 15.99
CA PRO A 271 3.65 7.45 16.37
C PRO A 271 3.61 6.94 17.82
N GLY A 272 3.94 5.67 18.00
CA GLY A 272 4.87 5.18 19.04
C GLY A 272 4.45 5.14 20.50
N ASP A 273 3.52 5.97 20.98
CA ASP A 273 3.28 6.10 22.43
C ASP A 273 2.12 5.22 22.94
N ILE A 274 1.30 4.67 22.04
CA ILE A 274 0.24 3.72 22.36
C ILE A 274 0.78 2.30 22.10
N SER A 275 1.59 1.79 23.03
CA SER A 275 1.93 0.37 23.02
C SER A 275 0.77 -0.42 23.63
N PRO A 276 0.10 -1.33 22.89
CA PRO A 276 -0.80 -2.27 23.52
C PRO A 276 -0.03 -3.01 24.62
N ARG A 277 -0.55 -2.93 25.86
CA ARG A 277 0.09 -3.63 26.98
C ARG A 277 -0.43 -5.05 27.01
N PHE A 278 0.46 -5.98 26.73
CA PHE A 278 0.21 -7.41 26.89
C PHE A 278 0.70 -7.80 28.28
N LYS A 279 -0.22 -7.91 29.24
CA LYS A 279 0.10 -8.49 30.56
C LYS A 279 -0.79 -9.70 30.77
N LYS A 280 -0.28 -10.70 31.50
CA LYS A 280 -1.14 -11.76 32.01
C LYS A 280 -1.62 -11.31 33.38
N VAL A 281 -2.92 -11.13 33.53
CA VAL A 281 -3.50 -10.78 34.83
C VAL A 281 -3.69 -12.05 35.65
N GLN A 282 -3.23 -12.03 36.90
CA GLN A 282 -3.23 -13.21 37.79
C GLN A 282 -4.41 -13.20 38.78
N SER A 283 -5.09 -12.07 38.96
CA SER A 283 -6.19 -11.94 39.92
C SER A 283 -7.19 -10.86 39.53
N ALA A 284 -8.41 -10.93 40.08
CA ALA A 284 -9.43 -9.91 39.88
C ALA A 284 -9.01 -8.53 40.40
N GLU A 285 -8.23 -8.48 41.49
CA GLU A 285 -7.74 -7.23 42.06
C GLU A 285 -6.68 -6.58 41.16
N GLU A 286 -5.81 -7.39 40.56
CA GLU A 286 -4.85 -6.90 39.56
C GLU A 286 -5.57 -6.40 38.30
N PHE A 287 -6.61 -7.10 37.84
CA PHE A 287 -7.42 -6.67 36.69
C PHE A 287 -8.06 -5.32 36.96
N LYS A 288 -8.70 -5.18 38.13
CA LYS A 288 -9.34 -3.94 38.55
C LYS A 288 -8.34 -2.79 38.64
N THR A 289 -7.21 -3.02 39.34
CA THR A 289 -6.14 -2.02 39.47
C THR A 289 -5.62 -1.59 38.10
N LEU A 290 -5.42 -2.55 37.19
CA LEU A 290 -5.01 -2.26 35.82
C LEU A 290 -6.04 -1.36 35.12
N MET A 291 -7.33 -1.69 35.13
CA MET A 291 -8.37 -0.87 34.50
C MET A 291 -8.45 0.54 35.10
N ASP A 292 -8.36 0.65 36.42
CA ASP A 292 -8.43 1.93 37.14
C ASP A 292 -7.24 2.82 36.78
N THR A 293 -6.03 2.25 36.72
CA THR A 293 -4.77 2.96 36.45
C THR A 293 -4.41 3.06 34.97
N MET A 294 -5.12 2.36 34.10
CA MET A 294 -4.90 2.36 32.66
C MET A 294 -4.93 3.82 32.14
N PRO A 295 -3.92 4.29 31.39
CA PRO A 295 -3.94 5.63 30.83
C PRO A 295 -5.14 5.85 29.91
N VAL A 296 -5.66 7.07 29.86
CA VAL A 296 -6.62 7.48 28.84
C VAL A 296 -6.00 7.23 27.47
N LEU A 297 -6.79 6.73 26.52
CA LEU A 297 -6.35 6.38 25.17
C LEU A 297 -5.28 5.28 25.12
N SER A 298 -5.31 4.34 26.06
CA SER A 298 -4.50 3.12 25.98
C SER A 298 -5.39 1.90 25.69
N SER A 299 -4.76 0.77 25.38
CA SER A 299 -5.46 -0.51 25.13
C SER A 299 -4.82 -1.65 25.93
N TYR A 300 -5.64 -2.66 26.18
CA TYR A 300 -5.25 -3.87 26.87
C TYR A 300 -5.87 -5.09 26.20
N LYS A 301 -5.04 -6.08 25.87
CA LYS A 301 -5.49 -7.33 25.25
C LYS A 301 -5.51 -8.45 26.26
N LEU A 302 -6.59 -9.24 26.25
CA LEU A 302 -6.76 -10.40 27.12
C LEU A 302 -7.50 -11.52 26.35
N PRO A 303 -7.14 -12.81 26.49
CA PRO A 303 -7.98 -13.90 25.97
C PRO A 303 -9.43 -13.76 26.45
N LEU A 304 -10.42 -13.99 25.58
CA LEU A 304 -11.83 -13.77 25.91
C LEU A 304 -12.30 -14.66 27.07
N GLU A 305 -11.78 -15.89 27.14
CA GLU A 305 -12.01 -16.83 28.25
C GLU A 305 -11.47 -16.34 29.60
N GLU A 306 -10.43 -15.51 29.60
CA GLU A 306 -9.93 -14.85 30.79
C GLU A 306 -10.79 -13.63 31.14
N LEU A 307 -11.24 -12.85 30.15
CA LEU A 307 -12.13 -11.70 30.39
C LEU A 307 -13.42 -12.11 31.10
N ALA A 308 -13.99 -13.26 30.73
CA ALA A 308 -15.22 -13.80 31.32
C ALA A 308 -15.12 -14.04 32.84
N LYS A 309 -13.91 -14.12 33.40
CA LYS A 309 -13.67 -14.29 34.86
C LYS A 309 -13.80 -12.98 35.63
N TYR A 310 -13.81 -11.84 34.95
CA TYR A 310 -13.79 -10.53 35.56
C TYR A 310 -15.11 -9.78 35.31
N LYS A 311 -15.59 -9.07 36.33
CA LYS A 311 -16.65 -8.08 36.12
C LYS A 311 -16.02 -6.84 35.51
N MET A 312 -16.35 -6.57 34.25
CA MET A 312 -15.90 -5.35 33.60
C MET A 312 -16.43 -4.12 34.35
N PRO A 313 -15.56 -3.14 34.67
CA PRO A 313 -16.04 -1.89 35.23
C PRO A 313 -16.97 -1.20 34.22
N ILE A 314 -18.15 -0.76 34.69
CA ILE A 314 -19.08 0.04 33.90
C ILE A 314 -18.45 1.43 33.71
N GLY A 315 -18.33 1.94 32.48
CA GLY A 315 -17.81 3.29 32.25
C GLY A 315 -17.07 3.51 30.92
N ASN A 316 -16.01 4.32 30.97
CA ASN A 316 -15.25 4.86 29.83
C ASN A 316 -14.38 3.80 29.10
N PHE A 317 -14.92 2.62 28.84
CA PHE A 317 -14.19 1.57 28.13
C PHE A 317 -15.00 1.08 26.93
N ALA A 318 -14.32 0.84 25.81
CA ALA A 318 -14.85 0.08 24.69
C ALA A 318 -14.20 -1.30 24.66
N ILE A 319 -14.95 -2.31 24.24
CA ILE A 319 -14.45 -3.69 24.12
C ILE A 319 -14.67 -4.13 22.68
N PHE A 320 -13.59 -4.57 22.06
CA PHE A 320 -13.59 -5.19 20.75
C PHE A 320 -13.11 -6.63 20.89
N TYR A 321 -13.52 -7.49 19.97
CA TYR A 321 -13.17 -8.90 19.96
C TYR A 321 -12.42 -9.18 18.67
N ALA A 322 -11.19 -9.68 18.79
CA ALA A 322 -10.33 -10.00 17.67
C ALA A 322 -10.03 -11.51 17.64
N SER A 323 -10.16 -12.15 16.47
CA SER A 323 -9.66 -13.51 16.31
C SER A 323 -8.13 -13.53 16.47
N ASN A 324 -7.60 -14.62 17.02
CA ASN A 324 -6.16 -14.83 17.22
C ASN A 324 -5.51 -15.59 16.05
N GLY A 325 -6.20 -15.68 14.91
CA GLY A 325 -5.74 -16.41 13.74
C GLY A 325 -6.39 -15.85 12.49
N PHE A 326 -5.70 -16.00 11.37
CA PHE A 326 -6.12 -15.47 10.09
C PHE A 326 -7.36 -16.21 9.54
N PRO A 327 -8.39 -15.52 9.01
CA PRO A 327 -8.51 -14.06 8.89
C PRO A 327 -8.68 -13.36 10.25
N TYR A 328 -8.02 -12.21 10.44
CA TYR A 328 -8.11 -11.43 11.68
C TYR A 328 -9.41 -10.62 11.66
N GLU A 329 -10.46 -11.24 12.18
CA GLU A 329 -11.79 -10.64 12.31
C GLU A 329 -11.88 -9.80 13.57
N VAL A 330 -12.40 -8.58 13.44
CA VAL A 330 -12.67 -7.69 14.59
C VAL A 330 -14.15 -7.36 14.65
N SER A 331 -14.73 -7.46 15.85
CA SER A 331 -16.13 -7.17 16.10
C SER A 331 -16.34 -6.39 17.39
N GLU A 332 -17.38 -5.57 17.45
CA GLU A 332 -17.89 -4.98 18.69
C GLU A 332 -18.78 -5.97 19.46
N SER A 333 -19.28 -7.00 18.77
CA SER A 333 -20.14 -8.03 19.36
C SER A 333 -19.31 -9.20 19.86
N ALA A 334 -19.60 -9.66 21.07
CA ALA A 334 -18.96 -10.84 21.62
C ALA A 334 -19.25 -12.05 20.72
N PRO A 335 -18.23 -12.82 20.30
CA PRO A 335 -18.45 -13.99 19.47
C PRO A 335 -19.13 -15.10 20.25
N SER A 336 -19.82 -15.99 19.54
CA SER A 336 -20.48 -17.17 20.12
C SER A 336 -19.49 -18.20 20.70
N LYS A 337 -18.21 -18.15 20.30
CA LYS A 337 -17.13 -19.02 20.80
C LYS A 337 -15.99 -18.18 21.34
N ALA A 338 -15.55 -18.50 22.56
CA ALA A 338 -14.44 -17.77 23.23
C ALA A 338 -13.04 -18.24 22.81
N LYS A 339 -12.90 -19.50 22.39
CA LYS A 339 -11.60 -20.10 22.06
C LYS A 339 -11.00 -19.43 20.82
N GLY A 340 -9.74 -19.00 20.92
CA GLY A 340 -9.03 -18.37 19.81
C GLY A 340 -9.44 -16.93 19.55
N VAL A 341 -10.08 -16.26 20.52
CA VAL A 341 -10.46 -14.84 20.46
C VAL A 341 -9.82 -14.10 21.62
N SER A 342 -9.30 -12.91 21.35
CA SER A 342 -8.90 -11.95 22.38
C SER A 342 -9.91 -10.81 22.47
N ALA A 343 -10.19 -10.36 23.69
CA ALA A 343 -10.81 -9.07 23.92
C ALA A 343 -9.74 -7.97 23.92
N ILE A 344 -10.01 -6.91 23.19
CA ILE A 344 -9.26 -5.66 23.15
C ILE A 344 -10.07 -4.64 23.94
N ILE A 345 -9.59 -4.29 25.13
CA ILE A 345 -10.19 -3.30 26.01
C ILE A 345 -9.53 -1.97 25.74
N VAL A 346 -10.29 -0.93 25.44
CA VAL A 346 -9.78 0.40 25.17
C VAL A 346 -10.34 1.40 26.17
N LYS A 347 -9.48 2.19 26.82
CA LYS A 347 -9.91 3.26 27.72
C LYS A 347 -10.16 4.55 26.95
N LEU A 348 -11.41 5.00 26.99
CA LEU A 348 -11.88 6.20 26.33
C LEU A 348 -11.48 7.46 27.11
N GLY A 349 -11.08 8.51 26.38
CA GLY A 349 -11.05 9.87 26.91
C GLY A 349 -12.47 10.40 27.03
N ARG A 350 -12.80 11.06 28.15
CA ARG A 350 -14.04 11.84 28.25
C ARG A 350 -13.86 13.20 27.61
#